data_AF-A0A226MT64-F1
#
_entry.id   AF-A0A226MT64-F1
#
_cell.length_a   1.000
_cell.length_b   1.000
_cell.length_c   1.000
_cell.angle_alpha   90.00
_cell.angle_beta   90.00
_cell.angle_gamma   90.00
#
_symmetry.space_group_name_H-M   'P 1'
#
loop_
_entity.id
_entity.type
_entity.pdbx_description
1 polymer ?
#
loop_
_entity_poly.entity_id
_entity_poly.type
_entity_poly.pdbx_seq_one_letter_code
_entity_poly.pdbx_strand_id
1 'polypeptide(L)'
;VITNIGPLEWILNTPSHHRVHHGRNPYCIDKNYGGTLIIWDRIFGTFEAEDAKVVYGLTHPVNSFEPILLQVLSFVTGNEVPFNPSVPAYLNCYAVVHFVVIMEVYIDLLATVTILSQETILLRISIIILSLTSFGFLMENRQDIKLFFFPSLILIIL
;
A
#
# COMPACT_ATOMS: atom_id res chain seq x y z
N VAL A 1 -23.81 10.43 9.10
CA VAL A 1 -22.71 9.48 8.78
C VAL A 1 -23.35 8.24 8.20
N ILE A 2 -22.97 7.82 6.98
CA ILE A 2 -23.44 6.55 6.40
C ILE A 2 -22.71 5.43 7.14
N THR A 3 -23.46 4.51 7.75
CA THR A 3 -22.92 3.45 8.59
C THR A 3 -22.73 2.13 7.85
N ASN A 4 -23.47 1.89 6.78
CA ASN A 4 -23.40 0.65 6.01
C ASN A 4 -23.86 0.86 4.55
N ILE A 5 -23.19 0.24 3.57
CA ILE A 5 -23.60 0.22 2.14
C ILE A 5 -23.93 -1.18 1.59
N GLY A 6 -24.20 -2.13 2.49
CA GLY A 6 -24.68 -3.47 2.18
C GLY A 6 -23.58 -4.37 1.59
N PRO A 7 -23.90 -5.22 0.60
CA PRO A 7 -22.94 -6.15 0.02
C PRO A 7 -21.69 -5.48 -0.58
N LEU A 8 -21.78 -4.19 -0.94
CA LEU A 8 -20.64 -3.44 -1.48
C LEU A 8 -19.49 -3.27 -0.46
N GLU A 9 -19.74 -3.40 0.84
CA GLU A 9 -18.71 -3.37 1.90
C GLU A 9 -17.74 -4.56 1.85
N TRP A 10 -18.07 -5.60 1.09
CA TRP A 10 -17.15 -6.70 0.86
C TRP A 10 -16.04 -6.34 -0.12
N ILE A 11 -16.28 -5.36 -0.99
CA ILE A 11 -15.39 -5.03 -2.11
C ILE A 11 -14.84 -3.60 -1.99
N LEU A 12 -15.65 -2.63 -1.60
CA LEU A 12 -15.29 -1.21 -1.53
C LEU A 12 -14.85 -0.79 -0.13
N ASN A 13 -13.87 0.11 -0.08
CA ASN A 13 -13.54 0.83 1.14
C ASN A 13 -14.68 1.81 1.47
N THR A 14 -15.27 1.67 2.65
CA THR A 14 -16.38 2.50 3.10
C THR A 14 -15.89 3.55 4.10
N PRO A 15 -16.68 4.59 4.37
CA PRO A 15 -16.35 5.51 5.46
C PRO A 15 -16.09 4.81 6.79
N SER A 16 -16.71 3.65 7.06
CA SER A 16 -16.44 2.87 8.28
C SER A 16 -15.07 2.21 8.26
N HIS A 17 -14.74 1.48 7.19
CA HIS A 17 -13.42 0.84 7.07
C HIS A 17 -12.27 1.87 7.10
N HIS A 18 -12.46 3.01 6.44
CA HIS A 18 -11.50 4.11 6.43
C HIS A 18 -11.32 4.78 7.81
N ARG A 19 -12.38 4.81 8.65
CA ARG A 19 -12.22 5.27 10.04
C ARG A 19 -11.32 4.33 10.82
N VAL A 20 -11.51 3.02 10.70
CA VAL A 20 -10.65 2.03 11.36
C VAL A 20 -9.20 2.21 10.92
N HIS A 21 -8.94 2.43 9.63
CA HIS A 21 -7.59 2.72 9.12
C HIS A 21 -6.93 3.95 9.78
N HIS A 22 -7.70 5.01 10.03
CA HIS A 22 -7.21 6.21 10.71
C HIS A 22 -7.31 6.17 12.24
N GLY A 23 -7.78 5.05 12.79
CA GLY A 23 -7.95 4.86 14.22
C GLY A 23 -6.62 4.54 14.90
N ARG A 24 -6.44 5.08 16.11
CA ARG A 24 -5.33 4.71 17.00
C ARG A 24 -5.73 3.73 18.11
N ASN A 25 -6.97 3.27 18.11
CA ASN A 25 -7.38 2.21 19.02
C ASN A 25 -6.50 0.96 18.74
N PRO A 26 -6.16 0.13 19.74
CA PRO A 26 -5.30 -1.04 19.52
C PRO A 26 -5.78 -1.98 18.40
N TYR A 27 -7.09 -2.13 18.22
CA TYR A 27 -7.66 -2.98 17.16
C TYR A 27 -7.57 -2.36 15.75
N CYS A 28 -7.42 -1.04 15.66
CA CYS A 28 -7.31 -0.30 14.41
C CYS A 28 -5.90 -0.35 13.80
N ILE A 29 -4.90 -0.71 14.60
CA ILE A 29 -3.49 -0.67 14.19
C ILE A 29 -3.23 -1.74 13.14
N ASP A 30 -2.58 -1.33 12.05
CA ASP A 30 -2.19 -2.22 10.96
C ASP A 30 -3.37 -2.90 10.25
N LYS A 31 -4.47 -2.17 10.08
CA LYS A 31 -5.71 -2.63 9.43
C LYS A 31 -6.15 -1.76 8.27
N ASN A 32 -6.91 -2.36 7.35
CA ASN A 32 -7.68 -1.68 6.29
C ASN A 32 -6.84 -0.74 5.40
N TYR A 33 -5.75 -1.24 4.84
CA TYR A 33 -4.82 -0.49 3.99
C TYR A 33 -5.39 -0.14 2.61
N GLY A 34 -6.37 -0.90 2.11
CA GLY A 34 -6.93 -0.76 0.78
C GLY A 34 -7.68 0.56 0.61
N GLY A 35 -7.11 1.51 -0.14
CA GLY A 35 -7.69 2.84 -0.32
C GLY A 35 -9.09 2.86 -0.97
N THR A 36 -9.26 2.17 -2.11
CA THR A 36 -10.56 2.07 -2.81
C THR A 36 -11.22 0.71 -2.63
N LEU A 37 -10.42 -0.36 -2.60
CA LEU A 37 -10.89 -1.73 -2.60
C LEU A 37 -10.46 -2.43 -1.31
N ILE A 38 -11.43 -2.72 -0.44
CA ILE A 38 -11.21 -3.41 0.84
C ILE A 38 -11.05 -4.93 0.65
N ILE A 39 -11.37 -5.45 -0.53
CA ILE A 39 -11.22 -6.88 -0.84
C ILE A 39 -9.77 -7.36 -0.66
N TRP A 40 -8.79 -6.49 -0.91
CA TRP A 40 -7.38 -6.82 -0.69
C TRP A 40 -7.10 -7.10 0.77
N ASP A 41 -7.59 -6.26 1.69
CA ASP A 41 -7.43 -6.49 3.12
C ASP A 41 -8.07 -7.79 3.59
N ARG A 42 -9.17 -8.20 2.95
CA ARG A 42 -9.81 -9.48 3.25
C ARG A 42 -8.98 -10.67 2.76
N ILE A 43 -8.44 -10.58 1.53
CA ILE A 43 -7.60 -11.62 0.94
C ILE A 43 -6.29 -11.77 1.72
N PHE A 44 -5.71 -10.67 2.17
CA PHE A 44 -4.39 -10.64 2.81
C PHE A 44 -4.44 -10.61 4.35
N GLY A 45 -5.64 -10.65 4.94
CA GLY A 45 -5.85 -10.82 6.38
C GLY A 45 -5.64 -9.56 7.22
N THR A 46 -5.70 -8.38 6.61
CA THR A 46 -5.56 -7.07 7.28
C THR A 46 -6.90 -6.36 7.46
N PHE A 47 -8.01 -7.00 7.08
CA PHE A 47 -9.35 -6.45 7.26
C PHE A 47 -9.76 -6.42 8.75
N GLU A 48 -10.37 -5.31 9.17
CA GLU A 48 -10.99 -5.14 10.47
C GLU A 48 -12.26 -4.29 10.36
N ALA A 49 -13.33 -4.73 11.03
CA ALA A 49 -14.58 -3.98 11.05
C ALA A 49 -14.56 -2.92 12.17
N GLU A 50 -15.35 -1.85 12.02
CA GLU A 50 -15.50 -0.87 13.10
C GLU A 50 -16.33 -1.48 14.24
N ASP A 51 -15.65 -1.85 15.33
CA ASP A 51 -16.27 -2.52 16.48
C ASP A 51 -16.56 -1.56 17.65
N ALA A 52 -15.73 -0.54 17.82
CA ALA A 52 -15.85 0.43 18.90
C ALA A 52 -15.63 1.86 18.40
N LYS A 53 -16.04 2.85 19.21
CA LYS A 53 -15.84 4.27 18.90
C LYS A 53 -14.36 4.53 18.57
N VAL A 54 -14.12 4.90 17.33
CA VAL A 54 -12.78 5.20 16.81
C VAL A 54 -12.26 6.51 17.41
N VAL A 55 -11.06 6.45 17.96
CA VAL A 55 -10.25 7.60 18.36
C VAL A 55 -9.22 7.81 17.28
N TYR A 56 -9.18 9.01 16.71
CA TYR A 56 -8.27 9.34 15.60
C TYR A 56 -6.92 9.86 16.09
N GLY A 57 -5.96 9.86 15.17
CA GLY A 57 -4.65 10.45 15.33
C GLY A 57 -3.56 9.41 15.42
N LEU A 58 -2.38 9.83 15.88
CA LEU A 58 -1.25 8.93 16.06
C LEU A 58 -1.32 8.26 17.44
N THR A 59 -0.80 7.03 17.52
CA THR A 59 -0.56 6.33 18.80
C THR A 59 0.38 7.12 19.70
N HIS A 60 1.33 7.85 19.09
CA HIS A 60 2.26 8.74 19.77
C HIS A 60 2.05 10.20 19.32
N PRO A 61 1.76 11.13 20.23
CA PRO A 61 1.54 12.53 19.89
C PRO A 61 2.85 13.16 19.41
N VAL A 62 2.79 13.83 18.26
CA VAL A 62 3.89 14.62 17.69
C VAL A 62 3.67 16.10 18.01
N ASN A 63 4.71 16.79 18.48
CA ASN A 63 4.64 18.21 18.85
C ASN A 63 5.33 19.10 17.80
N SER A 64 5.02 18.88 16.53
CA SER A 64 5.50 19.67 15.40
C SER A 64 4.48 19.66 14.27
N PHE A 65 4.43 20.74 13.50
CA PHE A 65 3.65 20.85 12.27
C PHE A 65 4.54 20.95 11.03
N GLU A 66 5.86 20.89 11.19
CA GLU A 66 6.81 20.95 10.08
C GLU A 66 6.77 19.63 9.29
N PRO A 67 6.33 19.63 8.01
CA PRO A 67 6.09 18.40 7.26
C PRO A 67 7.34 17.52 7.12
N ILE A 68 8.50 18.14 6.87
CA ILE A 68 9.79 17.42 6.74
C ILE A 68 10.21 16.82 8.09
N LEU A 69 10.00 17.54 9.19
CA LEU A 69 10.33 17.04 10.53
C LEU A 69 9.44 15.86 10.91
N LEU A 70 8.15 15.93 10.60
CA LEU A 70 7.21 14.83 10.84
C LEU A 70 7.54 13.58 10.00
N GLN A 71 8.02 13.78 8.77
CA GLN A 71 8.36 12.69 7.84
C GLN A 71 9.71 12.02 8.18
N VAL A 72 10.69 12.78 8.67
CA VAL A 72 12.09 12.31 8.84
C VAL A 72 12.48 12.11 10.31
N LEU A 73 11.85 12.84 11.23
CA LEU A 73 12.26 13.00 12.62
C LEU A 73 11.06 12.87 13.58
N SER A 74 10.08 12.02 13.27
CA SER A 74 9.04 11.65 14.23
C SER A 74 9.70 11.25 15.55
N PHE A 75 9.35 11.98 16.61
CA PHE A 75 10.10 12.12 17.85
C PHE A 75 10.63 10.77 18.39
N VAL A 76 11.94 10.57 18.24
CA VAL A 76 12.69 9.51 18.92
C VAL A 76 12.71 9.87 20.40
N THR A 77 12.00 9.12 21.26
CA THR A 77 12.02 9.27 22.73
C THR A 77 13.40 9.03 23.38
N GLY A 78 14.45 8.83 22.56
CA GLY A 78 15.76 8.33 22.96
C GLY A 78 15.78 6.82 23.25
N ASN A 79 14.61 6.20 23.39
CA ASN A 79 14.44 4.76 23.61
C ASN A 79 13.93 4.04 22.35
N GLU A 80 13.48 4.76 21.32
CA GLU A 80 13.15 4.16 20.03
C GLU A 80 14.44 3.62 19.41
N VAL A 81 14.44 2.35 19.03
CA VAL A 81 15.49 1.83 18.15
C VAL A 81 15.32 2.57 16.82
N PRO A 82 16.35 3.27 16.30
CA PRO A 82 16.26 3.91 14.99
C PRO A 82 15.72 2.89 13.99
N PHE A 83 14.66 3.25 13.25
CA PHE A 83 14.22 2.46 12.12
C PHE A 83 15.32 2.54 11.06
N ASN A 84 16.31 1.68 11.23
CA ASN A 84 17.40 1.44 10.33
C ASN A 84 17.22 0.01 9.83
N PRO A 85 16.20 -0.25 9.00
CA PRO A 85 16.04 -1.57 8.44
C PRO A 85 17.35 -1.85 7.69
N SER A 86 18.07 -2.88 8.12
CA SER A 86 19.23 -3.37 7.38
C SER A 86 18.70 -4.06 6.13
N VAL A 87 18.27 -3.25 5.16
CA VAL A 87 17.81 -3.71 3.86
C VAL A 87 19.06 -3.99 3.05
N PRO A 88 19.28 -5.25 2.63
CA PRO A 88 20.39 -5.56 1.75
C PRO A 88 20.44 -4.63 0.54
N ALA A 89 21.65 -4.19 0.16
CA ALA A 89 21.83 -3.25 -0.94
C ALA A 89 21.13 -3.68 -2.24
N TYR A 90 21.05 -5.00 -2.51
CA TYR A 90 20.34 -5.53 -3.68
C TYR A 90 18.83 -5.25 -3.66
N LEU A 91 18.18 -5.22 -2.49
CA LEU A 91 16.76 -4.88 -2.38
C LEU A 91 16.54 -3.38 -2.62
N ASN A 92 17.44 -2.52 -2.16
CA ASN A 92 17.40 -1.09 -2.48
C ASN A 92 17.60 -0.86 -3.99
N CYS A 93 18.57 -1.53 -4.61
CA CYS A 93 18.76 -1.47 -6.06
C CYS A 93 17.53 -1.98 -6.81
N TYR A 94 16.95 -3.11 -6.39
CA TYR A 94 15.72 -3.64 -6.95
C TYR A 94 14.58 -2.64 -6.86
N ALA A 95 14.37 -2.01 -5.70
CA ALA A 95 13.31 -1.03 -5.49
C ALA A 95 13.42 0.16 -6.45
N VAL A 96 14.62 0.71 -6.62
CA VAL A 96 14.87 1.84 -7.53
C VAL A 96 14.65 1.42 -8.98
N VAL A 97 15.20 0.28 -9.40
CA VAL A 97 15.04 -0.23 -10.76
C VAL A 97 13.57 -0.52 -11.07
N HIS A 98 12.87 -1.21 -10.16
CA HIS A 98 11.44 -1.50 -10.29
C HIS A 98 10.60 -0.23 -10.40
N PHE A 99 10.89 0.80 -9.58
CA PHE A 99 10.20 2.08 -9.65
C PHE A 99 10.40 2.77 -11.01
N VAL A 100 11.63 2.84 -11.51
CA VAL A 100 11.94 3.45 -12.82
C VAL A 100 11.22 2.72 -13.95
N VAL A 101 11.30 1.39 -13.95
CA VAL A 101 10.65 0.55 -14.96
C VAL A 101 9.13 0.72 -14.95
N ILE A 102 8.49 0.69 -13.78
CA ILE A 102 7.04 0.88 -13.68
C ILE A 102 6.62 2.28 -14.10
N MET A 103 7.41 3.31 -13.76
CA MET A 103 7.15 4.67 -14.20
C MET A 103 7.26 4.79 -15.73
N GLU A 104 8.23 4.15 -16.36
CA GLU A 104 8.38 4.12 -17.81
C GLU A 104 7.18 3.44 -18.50
N VAL A 105 6.76 2.27 -18.02
CA VAL A 105 5.57 1.55 -18.53
C VAL A 105 4.30 2.40 -18.37
N TYR A 106 4.16 3.10 -17.24
CA TYR A 106 3.03 3.98 -16.99
C TYR A 106 3.00 5.18 -17.96
N ILE A 107 4.15 5.83 -18.18
CA ILE A 107 4.26 6.96 -19.12
C ILE A 107 3.98 6.49 -20.55
N ASP A 108 4.55 5.35 -20.97
CA ASP A 108 4.30 4.79 -22.30
C ASP A 108 2.83 4.42 -22.51
N LEU A 109 2.20 3.82 -21.48
CA LEU A 109 0.76 3.54 -21.50
C LEU A 109 -0.06 4.83 -21.69
N LEU A 110 0.25 5.89 -20.94
CA LEU A 110 -0.45 7.18 -21.10
C LEU A 110 -0.23 7.79 -22.48
N ALA A 111 0.98 7.69 -23.03
CA ALA A 111 1.31 8.22 -24.34
C ALA A 111 0.62 7.47 -25.49
N THR A 112 0.33 6.18 -25.31
CA THR A 112 -0.17 5.29 -26.37
C THR A 112 -1.61 4.81 -26.15
N VAL A 113 -2.29 5.23 -25.08
CA VAL A 113 -3.64 4.77 -24.70
C VAL A 113 -4.70 4.92 -25.81
N THR A 114 -4.55 5.90 -26.69
CA THR A 114 -5.50 6.15 -27.79
C THR A 114 -5.26 5.25 -29.01
N ILE A 115 -4.12 4.57 -29.05
CA ILE A 115 -3.65 3.78 -30.20
C ILE A 115 -3.71 2.28 -29.89
N LEU A 116 -3.49 1.90 -28.63
CA LEU A 116 -3.50 0.51 -28.19
C LEU A 116 -4.91 -0.10 -28.20
N SER A 117 -4.98 -1.42 -28.39
CA SER A 117 -6.23 -2.16 -28.21
C SER A 117 -6.65 -2.18 -26.75
N GLN A 118 -7.95 -2.36 -26.50
CA GLN A 118 -8.48 -2.47 -25.13
C GLN A 118 -7.82 -3.62 -24.35
N GLU A 119 -7.54 -4.74 -25.02
CA GLU A 119 -6.86 -5.89 -24.43
C GLU A 119 -5.44 -5.54 -23.97
N THR A 120 -4.66 -4.84 -24.81
CA THR A 120 -3.31 -4.42 -24.45
C THR A 120 -3.31 -3.41 -23.32
N ILE A 121 -4.27 -2.48 -23.30
CA ILE A 121 -4.44 -1.52 -22.20
C ILE A 121 -4.73 -2.25 -20.89
N LEU A 122 -5.69 -3.18 -20.89
CA LEU A 122 -6.04 -3.96 -19.70
C LEU A 122 -4.87 -4.82 -19.20
N LEU A 123 -4.12 -5.44 -20.12
CA LEU A 123 -2.93 -6.22 -19.79
C LEU A 123 -1.87 -5.35 -19.10
N ARG A 124 -1.55 -4.18 -19.67
CA ARG A 124 -0.55 -3.25 -19.11
C ARG A 124 -0.96 -2.69 -17.75
N ILE A 125 -2.23 -2.30 -17.59
CA ILE A 125 -2.77 -1.88 -16.28
C ILE A 125 -2.64 -3.01 -15.26
N SER A 126 -2.98 -4.24 -15.64
CA SER A 126 -2.88 -5.41 -14.76
C SER A 126 -1.45 -5.68 -14.34
N ILE A 127 -0.48 -5.55 -15.26
CA ILE A 127 0.95 -5.67 -14.97
C ILE A 127 1.40 -4.60 -13.98
N ILE A 128 1.04 -3.32 -14.19
CA ILE A 128 1.39 -2.23 -13.27
C ILE A 128 0.84 -2.51 -11.87
N ILE A 129 -0.44 -2.86 -11.75
CA ILE A 129 -1.09 -3.14 -10.46
C ILE A 129 -0.42 -4.33 -9.77
N LEU A 130 -0.18 -5.42 -10.49
CA LEU A 130 0.45 -6.61 -9.93
C LEU A 130 1.88 -6.33 -9.45
N SER A 131 2.63 -5.52 -10.20
CA SER A 131 4.00 -5.14 -9.84
C SER A 131 4.04 -4.27 -8.59
N LEU A 132 3.19 -3.23 -8.52
CA LEU A 132 3.10 -2.35 -7.34
C LEU A 132 2.65 -3.13 -6.10
N THR A 133 1.69 -4.04 -6.25
CA THR A 133 1.22 -4.91 -5.17
C THR A 133 2.34 -5.83 -4.67
N SER A 134 3.08 -6.45 -5.60
CA SER A 134 4.22 -7.32 -5.25
C SER A 134 5.34 -6.54 -4.55
N PHE A 135 5.62 -5.33 -5.01
CA PHE A 135 6.60 -4.44 -4.38
C PHE A 135 6.20 -4.06 -2.95
N GLY A 136 4.93 -3.74 -2.69
CA GLY A 136 4.42 -3.47 -1.34
C GLY A 136 4.68 -4.62 -0.37
N PHE A 137 4.36 -5.85 -0.78
CA PHE A 137 4.61 -7.03 0.06
C PHE A 137 6.10 -7.30 0.32
N LEU A 138 6.99 -6.98 -0.63
CA LEU A 138 8.44 -7.10 -0.43
C LEU A 138 8.90 -6.18 0.70
N MET A 139 8.40 -4.95 0.70
CA MET A 139 8.75 -3.92 1.67
C MET A 139 8.20 -4.22 3.06
N GLU A 140 7.08 -4.94 3.15
CA GLU A 140 6.50 -5.40 4.41
C GLU A 140 7.15 -6.68 4.98
N ASN A 141 8.20 -7.22 4.33
CA ASN A 141 8.89 -8.45 4.72
C ASN A 141 7.95 -9.66 4.96
N ARG A 142 6.80 -9.67 4.29
CA ARG A 142 5.83 -10.78 4.34
C ARG A 142 6.31 -11.87 3.37
N GLN A 143 7.17 -12.76 3.88
CA GLN A 143 7.82 -13.86 3.15
C GLN A 143 6.82 -14.92 2.63
N ASP A 144 5.56 -14.83 3.06
CA ASP A 144 4.48 -15.81 2.86
C ASP A 144 3.92 -15.79 1.42
N ILE A 145 4.19 -14.73 0.65
CA ILE A 145 3.55 -14.45 -0.65
C ILE A 145 4.56 -14.63 -1.81
N LYS A 146 5.73 -15.25 -1.56
CA LYS A 146 6.88 -15.39 -2.48
C LYS A 146 6.55 -15.86 -3.91
N LEU A 147 5.42 -16.51 -4.11
CA LEU A 147 4.99 -17.06 -5.39
C LEU A 147 4.63 -16.00 -6.46
N PHE A 148 4.33 -14.76 -6.07
CA PHE A 148 3.99 -13.67 -7.02
C PHE A 148 5.19 -12.82 -7.47
N PHE A 149 6.37 -12.98 -6.85
CA PHE A 149 7.44 -11.97 -6.88
C PHE A 149 8.39 -12.02 -8.08
N PHE A 150 8.47 -13.14 -8.79
CA PHE A 150 9.43 -13.33 -9.88
C PHE A 150 8.86 -13.17 -11.30
N PRO A 151 7.58 -13.47 -11.60
CA PRO A 151 7.09 -13.34 -12.97
C PRO A 151 6.95 -11.89 -13.43
N SER A 152 6.64 -10.95 -12.54
CA SER A 152 6.23 -9.58 -12.91
C SER A 152 7.36 -8.76 -13.54
N LEU A 153 8.58 -8.75 -12.98
CA LEU A 153 9.69 -8.01 -13.58
C LEU A 153 10.15 -8.63 -14.92
N ILE A 154 10.12 -9.97 -15.03
CA ILE A 154 10.45 -10.68 -16.27
C ILE A 154 9.40 -10.41 -17.36
N LEU A 155 8.10 -10.36 -16.99
CA LEU A 155 7.02 -10.00 -17.91
C LEU A 155 7.04 -8.55 -18.37
N ILE A 156 7.68 -7.66 -17.62
CA ILE A 156 7.82 -6.24 -17.98
C ILE A 156 9.02 -6.02 -18.92
N ILE A 157 10.07 -6.86 -18.81
CA ILE A 157 11.29 -6.75 -19.60
C ILE A 157 11.20 -7.51 -20.94
N LEU A 158 10.32 -8.51 -21.06
CA LEU A 158 10.04 -9.28 -22.29
C LEU A 158 8.83 -8.73 -23.05
#